data_AF-A0A969HAT4-F1
#
_entry.id   AF-A0A969HAT4-F1
#
_cell.length_a   1.000
_cell.length_b   1.000
_cell.length_c   1.000
_cell.angle_alpha   90.00
_cell.angle_beta   90.00
_cell.angle_gamma   90.00
#
_symmetry.space_group_name_H-M   'P 1'
#
loop_
_entity.id
_entity.type
_entity.pdbx_description
1 polymer ?
#
loop_
_entity_poly.entity_id
_entity_poly.type
_entity_poly.pdbx_seq_one_letter_code
_entity_poly.pdbx_strand_id
1 'polypeptide(L)' 'MTVQRGEIYWVELDPVKGSEQGGLRPALIVQQDIGNRYSPTTVVVALTRTIPPKPLSFCGDC' A
#
# COMPACT_ATOMS: atom_id res chain seq x y z
N MET A 1 14.44 -13.95 -0.18
CA MET A 1 14.26 -12.70 -0.93
C MET A 1 14.02 -11.59 0.07
N THR A 2 14.75 -10.48 -0.03
CA THR A 2 14.59 -9.33 0.87
C THR A 2 13.79 -8.27 0.13
N VAL A 3 12.67 -7.83 0.72
CA VAL A 3 11.80 -6.80 0.15
C VAL A 3 12.48 -5.43 0.31
N GLN A 4 12.59 -4.65 -0.75
CA GLN A 4 13.25 -3.33 -0.73
C GLN A 4 12.27 -2.19 -0.98
N ARG A 5 12.57 -1.04 -0.39
CA ARG A 5 11.81 0.20 -0.57
C ARG A 5 11.82 0.62 -2.04
N GLY A 6 10.63 0.93 -2.56
CA GLY A 6 10.45 1.34 -3.96
C GLY A 6 10.14 0.18 -4.92
N GLU A 7 10.25 -1.07 -4.48
CA GLU A 7 9.79 -2.21 -5.28
C GLU A 7 8.25 -2.30 -5.30
N ILE A 8 7.72 -2.90 -6.37
CA ILE A 8 6.28 -3.14 -6.52
C ILE A 8 6.04 -4.64 -6.51
N TYR A 9 5.16 -5.09 -5.62
CA TYR A 9 4.77 -6.49 -5.50
C TYR A 9 3.26 -6.67 -5.68
N TRP A 10 2.85 -7.81 -6.22
CA TRP A 10 1.46 -8.25 -6.17
C TRP A 10 1.16 -8.79 -4.78
N VAL A 11 0.12 -8.26 -4.14
CA VAL A 11 -0.27 -8.60 -2.77
C VAL A 11 -1.76 -8.97 -2.73
N GLU A 12 -2.08 -10.04 -2.01
CA GLU A 12 -3.45 -10.41 -1.66
C GLU A 12 -3.81 -9.71 -0.35
N LEU A 13 -4.82 -8.83 -0.40
CA LEU A 13 -5.22 -8.00 0.75
C LEU A 13 -6.46 -8.53 1.48
N ASP A 14 -6.98 -9.69 1.09
CA ASP A 14 -8.16 -10.28 1.72
C ASP A 14 -7.81 -11.05 3.00
N PRO A 15 -8.68 -11.05 4.03
CA PRO A 15 -9.99 -10.40 4.08
C PRO A 15 -9.92 -8.92 4.47
N VAL A 16 -10.81 -8.11 3.86
CA VAL A 16 -10.94 -6.67 4.16
C VAL A 16 -12.22 -6.33 4.91
N LYS A 17 -12.23 -5.18 5.60
CA LYS A 17 -13.39 -4.63 6.30
C LYS A 17 -13.77 -3.25 5.78
N GLY A 18 -15.06 -3.06 5.45
CA GLY A 18 -15.58 -1.76 5.06
C GLY A 18 -15.01 -1.24 3.74
N SER A 19 -14.30 -0.10 3.78
CA SER A 19 -13.73 0.59 2.61
C SER A 19 -12.21 0.38 2.45
N GLU A 20 -11.63 -0.60 3.15
CA GLU A 20 -10.25 -1.06 2.94
C GLU A 20 -10.04 -1.56 1.50
N GLN A 21 -8.82 -1.38 0.96
CA GLN A 21 -8.48 -1.91 -0.36
C GLN A 21 -8.31 -3.43 -0.28
N GLY A 22 -9.15 -4.19 -0.99
CA GLY A 22 -9.14 -5.67 -0.98
C GLY A 22 -8.91 -6.31 -2.35
N GLY A 23 -8.72 -7.63 -2.38
CA GLY A 23 -8.35 -8.38 -3.58
C GLY A 23 -6.85 -8.37 -3.90
N LEU A 24 -6.49 -9.02 -5.02
CA LEU A 24 -5.12 -9.07 -5.54
C LEU A 24 -4.77 -7.76 -6.25
N ARG A 25 -3.82 -6.99 -5.70
CA ARG A 25 -3.43 -5.68 -6.23
C ARG A 25 -1.92 -5.46 -6.18
N PRO A 26 -1.36 -4.64 -7.09
CA PRO A 26 0.00 -4.19 -6.94
C PRO A 26 0.11 -3.22 -5.76
N ALA A 27 1.16 -3.36 -4.96
CA ALA A 27 1.45 -2.50 -3.82
C ALA A 27 2.91 -2.05 -3.86
N LEU A 28 3.13 -0.78 -3.55
CA LEU A 28 4.45 -0.17 -3.47
C LEU A 28 5.00 -0.33 -2.05
N ILE A 29 6.22 -0.84 -1.92
CA ILE A 29 6.92 -0.92 -0.64
C ILE A 29 7.39 0.47 -0.22
N VAL A 30 6.89 0.97 0.91
CA VAL A 30 7.27 2.29 1.46
C VAL A 30 8.10 2.19 2.73
N GLN A 31 8.03 1.05 3.43
CA GLN A 31 8.86 0.77 4.59
C GLN A 31 10.35 0.76 4.23
N GLN A 32 11.17 1.26 5.15
CA GLN A 32 12.62 1.32 5.01
C GLN A 32 13.28 -0.07 5.11
N ASP A 33 14.40 -0.26 4.42
CA ASP A 33 15.01 -1.58 4.19
C ASP A 33 15.52 -2.28 5.45
N ILE A 34 15.98 -1.53 6.46
CA ILE A 34 16.38 -2.11 7.76
C ILE A 34 15.14 -2.77 8.39
N GLY A 35 13.98 -2.17 8.24
CA GLY A 35 12.71 -2.66 8.76
C GLY A 35 12.28 -3.90 8.00
N ASN A 36 12.35 -3.87 6.67
CA ASN A 36 12.04 -5.03 5.83
C ASN A 36 12.98 -6.22 6.08
N ARG A 37 14.20 -5.96 6.57
CA ARG A 37 15.18 -7.00 6.89
C ARG A 37 14.87 -7.73 8.20
N TYR A 38 14.42 -7.01 9.22
CA TYR A 38 14.23 -7.57 10.57
C TYR A 38 12.77 -7.81 10.95
N SER A 39 11.83 -7.10 10.32
CA SER A 39 10.41 -7.21 10.60
C SER A 39 9.77 -8.29 9.73
N PRO A 40 8.89 -9.14 10.29
CA PRO A 40 8.05 -10.02 9.50
C PRO A 40 6.93 -9.26 8.75
N THR A 41 6.69 -7.99 9.09
CA THR A 41 5.67 -7.14 8.46
C THR A 41 6.33 -6.01 7.67
N THR A 42 5.68 -5.63 6.57
CA THR A 42 6.12 -4.55 5.68
C THR A 42 4.97 -3.57 5.44
N VAL A 43 5.22 -2.28 5.56
CA VAL A 43 4.26 -1.22 5.20
C VAL A 43 4.28 -0.98 3.69
N VAL A 44 3.10 -1.05 3.08
CA VAL A 44 2.89 -0.90 1.63
C VAL A 44 1.79 0.11 1.33
N VAL A 45 1.82 0.68 0.13
CA VAL A 45 0.74 1.52 -0.41
C VAL A 45 0.08 0.75 -1.55
N ALA A 46 -1.20 0.44 -1.40
CA ALA A 46 -1.99 -0.24 -2.43
C ALA A 46 -2.19 0.69 -3.64
N LEU A 47 -1.91 0.18 -4.85
CA LEU A 47 -2.12 0.90 -6.09
C LEU A 47 -3.49 0.57 -6.67
N THR A 48 -4.21 1.60 -7.10
CA THR A 48 -5.49 1.48 -7.80
C THR A 48 -5.32 1.90 -9.26
N ARG A 49 -6.07 1.24 -10.15
CA ARG A 49 -6.13 1.62 -11.57
C ARG A 49 -6.98 2.87 -11.80
N THR A 50 -7.93 3.15 -10.90
CA THR A 50 -8.92 4.22 -11.07
C THR A 50 -8.65 5.33 -10.06
N ILE A 51 -8.61 6.57 -10.56
CA ILE A 51 -8.56 7.77 -9.74
C ILE A 51 -10.00 8.15 -9.39
N PRO A 52 -10.34 8.40 -8.11
CA PRO A 52 -11.69 8.79 -7.74
C PRO A 52 -12.10 10.10 -8.43
N PRO A 53 -13.35 10.22 -8.89
CA PRO A 53 -13.83 11.40 -9.62
C PRO A 53 -13.88 12.65 -8.74
N LYS A 54 -14.09 12.47 -7.44
CA LYS A 54 -13.91 13.53 -6.45
C LYS A 54 -12.41 13.58 -6.10
N PRO A 55 -11.72 14.71 -6.32
CA PRO A 55 -10.38 14.87 -5.78
C PRO A 55 -10.45 14.63 -4.29
N LEU A 56 -9.60 13.74 -3.79
CA LEU A 56 -9.46 13.51 -2.35
C LEU A 56 -9.22 14.87 -1.73
N SER A 57 -10.19 15.32 -0.93
CA SER A 57 -10.12 16.62 -0.28
C SER A 57 -8.85 16.63 0.56
N PHE A 58 -7.85 17.38 0.09
CA PHE A 58 -6.70 17.71 0.90
C PHE A 58 -7.28 18.44 2.10
N CYS A 59 -7.20 17.84 3.29
CA CYS A 59 -7.50 18.54 4.53
C CYS A 59 -6.36 19.54 4.75
N GLY A 60 -6.39 20.63 3.99
CA GLY A 60 -5.40 21.70 3.99
C GLY A 60 -6.01 23.09 4.13
N ASP A 61 -7.33 23.18 4.31
CA ASP A 61 -8.08 24.43 4.47
C ASP A 61 -8.58 24.62 5.92
N CYS A 62 -7.79 24.23 6.92
CA CYS A 62 -7.94 24.66 8.31
C CYS A 62 -6.80 25.61 8.68
#